data_AF-A0A2G6YWV9-F1
#
_entry.id   AF-A0A2G6YWV9-F1
#
_cell.length_a   1.000
_cell.length_b   1.000
_cell.length_c   1.000
_cell.angle_alpha   90.00
_cell.angle_beta   90.00
_cell.angle_gamma   90.00
#
_symmetry.space_group_name_H-M   'P 1'
#
loop_
_entity.id
_entity.type
_entity.pdbx_description
1 polymer ?
#
loop_
_entity_poly.entity_id
_entity_poly.type
_entity_poly.pdbx_seq_one_letter_code
_entity_poly.pdbx_strand_id
1 'polypeptide(L)'
;MQQPTSLPRRRLLAGSASALAAAGLASFQNQAMAQAAAPAAKPLPGYASFKNADAVIVHGSTTIETKRSAFGSSVITPTNQLYVRNNLPTPPNPSWLTVMHGPCRLRASKSPSN
;
A
#
# COMPACT_ATOMS: atom_id res chain seq x y z
N MET A 1 38.21 16.55 -46.70
CA MET A 1 38.51 17.05 -45.35
C MET A 1 38.63 15.85 -44.41
N GLN A 2 39.84 15.32 -44.19
CA GLN A 2 40.07 14.23 -43.22
C GLN A 2 40.41 14.85 -41.86
N GLN A 3 39.55 14.68 -40.85
CA GLN A 3 39.89 15.03 -39.47
C GLN A 3 40.86 13.97 -38.88
N PRO A 4 41.98 14.37 -38.27
CA PRO A 4 42.85 13.43 -37.57
C PRO A 4 42.15 13.00 -36.27
N THR A 5 41.70 11.74 -36.22
CA THR A 5 41.16 11.15 -35.00
C THR A 5 42.31 10.92 -34.02
N SER A 6 42.56 11.86 -33.10
CA SER A 6 43.62 11.71 -32.11
C SER A 6 43.24 10.68 -31.05
N LEU A 7 44.02 9.59 -30.98
CA LEU A 7 43.84 8.49 -30.03
C LEU A 7 43.82 8.93 -28.55
N PRO A 8 44.64 9.90 -28.09
CA PRO A 8 44.60 10.37 -26.71
C PRO A 8 43.25 11.02 -26.34
N ARG A 9 42.68 11.82 -27.25
CA ARG A 9 41.38 12.49 -27.03
C ARG A 9 40.25 11.47 -26.93
N ARG A 10 40.31 10.40 -27.73
CA ARG A 10 39.35 9.30 -27.68
C ARG A 10 39.43 8.53 -26.35
N ARG A 11 40.63 8.28 -25.83
CA ARG A 11 40.81 7.60 -24.53
C ARG A 11 40.31 8.44 -23.36
N LEU A 12 40.55 9.75 -23.38
CA LEU A 12 40.01 10.66 -22.37
C LEU A 12 38.48 10.70 -22.39
N LEU A 13 37.87 10.76 -23.58
CA LEU A 13 36.40 10.78 -23.72
C LEU A 13 35.75 9.44 -23.34
N ALA A 14 36.36 8.32 -23.73
CA ALA A 14 35.89 6.99 -23.36
C ALA A 14 36.02 6.73 -21.84
N GLY A 15 37.12 7.19 -21.23
CA GLY A 15 37.35 7.09 -19.79
C GLY A 15 36.36 7.92 -18.98
N SER A 16 36.11 9.17 -19.38
CA SER A 16 35.14 10.04 -18.68
C SER A 16 33.70 9.55 -18.84
N ALA A 17 33.30 9.08 -20.02
CA ALA A 17 31.98 8.49 -20.24
C ALA A 17 31.75 7.26 -19.34
N SER A 18 32.77 6.41 -19.19
CA SER A 18 32.69 5.22 -18.34
C SER A 18 32.59 5.56 -16.85
N ALA A 19 33.37 6.55 -16.39
CA ALA A 19 33.32 7.02 -15.01
C ALA A 19 31.96 7.62 -14.64
N LEU A 20 31.37 8.44 -15.55
CA LEU A 20 30.05 9.02 -15.35
C LEU A 20 28.94 7.95 -15.36
N ALA A 21 29.04 6.94 -16.23
CA ALA A 21 28.09 5.83 -16.25
C ALA A 21 28.13 5.00 -14.95
N ALA A 22 29.34 4.70 -14.44
CA ALA A 22 29.51 3.97 -13.17
C ALA A 22 28.98 4.76 -11.97
N ALA A 23 29.25 6.06 -11.90
CA ALA A 23 28.74 6.93 -10.84
C ALA A 23 27.20 7.05 -10.89
N GLY A 24 26.62 7.14 -12.08
CA GLY A 24 25.16 7.13 -12.28
C GLY A 24 24.52 5.83 -11.78
N LEU A 25 25.09 4.68 -12.13
CA LEU A 25 24.58 3.37 -11.71
C LEU A 25 24.74 3.13 -10.19
N ALA A 26 25.83 3.59 -9.59
CA ALA A 26 26.04 3.49 -8.14
C ALA A 26 24.97 4.28 -7.34
N SER A 27 24.46 5.39 -7.89
CA SER A 27 23.37 6.15 -7.28
C SER A 27 22.06 5.34 -7.18
N PHE A 28 21.77 4.48 -8.15
CA PHE A 28 20.59 3.60 -8.11
C PHE A 28 20.71 2.49 -7.05
N GLN A 29 21.92 2.05 -6.70
CA GLN A 29 22.13 1.03 -5.68
C GLN A 29 21.75 1.53 -4.28
N ASN A 30 21.97 2.82 -4.00
CA ASN A 30 21.58 3.43 -2.72
C ASN A 30 20.04 3.50 -2.54
N GLN A 31 19.28 3.68 -3.62
CA GLN A 31 17.81 3.64 -3.58
C GLN A 31 17.28 2.24 -3.20
N ALA A 32 17.95 1.17 -3.64
CA ALA A 32 17.55 -0.19 -3.31
C ALA A 32 17.73 -0.52 -1.81
N MET A 33 18.74 0.07 -1.16
CA MET A 33 19.03 -0.15 0.27
C MET A 33 18.07 0.60 1.20
N ALA A 34 17.56 1.76 0.79
CA ALA A 34 16.58 2.52 1.58
C ALA A 34 15.25 1.78 1.78
N GLN A 35 14.91 0.87 0.85
CA GLN A 35 13.71 0.03 0.93
C GLN A 35 13.84 -1.14 1.93
N ALA A 36 15.07 -1.50 2.33
CA ALA A 36 15.34 -2.68 3.16
C ALA A 36 15.10 -2.44 4.65
N ALA A 37 15.10 -1.19 5.10
CA ALA A 37 14.87 -0.81 6.50
C ALA A 37 13.37 -0.59 6.80
N ALA A 38 12.50 -1.48 6.32
CA ALA A 38 11.08 -1.41 6.64
C ALA A 38 10.89 -1.68 8.16
N PRO A 39 10.16 -0.82 8.89
CA PRO A 39 9.87 -1.05 10.30
C PRO A 39 9.14 -2.39 10.50
N ALA A 40 9.38 -3.03 11.65
CA ALA A 40 8.77 -4.31 12.00
C ALA A 40 7.26 -4.30 11.73
N ALA A 41 6.80 -5.29 10.94
CA ALA A 41 5.44 -5.31 10.44
C ALA A 41 4.42 -5.33 11.60
N LYS A 42 3.57 -4.30 11.66
CA LYS A 42 2.43 -4.27 12.59
C LYS A 42 1.51 -5.46 12.25
N PRO A 43 1.06 -6.26 13.23
CA PRO A 43 0.16 -7.38 12.97
C PRO A 43 -1.18 -6.90 12.37
N LEU A 44 -1.82 -7.78 11.60
CA LEU A 44 -3.13 -7.50 11.02
C LEU A 44 -4.21 -7.39 12.10
N PRO A 45 -5.16 -6.43 11.97
CA PRO A 45 -6.33 -6.38 12.84
C PRO A 45 -7.19 -7.63 12.70
N GLY A 46 -7.84 -8.07 13.79
CA GLY A 46 -8.62 -9.33 13.81
C GLY A 46 -9.73 -9.41 12.74
N TYR A 47 -10.39 -8.29 12.45
CA TYR A 47 -11.43 -8.22 11.39
C TYR A 47 -10.86 -8.37 9.97
N ALA A 48 -9.56 -8.15 9.79
CA ALA A 48 -8.85 -8.19 8.51
C ALA A 48 -7.89 -9.39 8.43
N SER A 49 -8.08 -10.41 9.26
CA SER A 49 -7.25 -11.63 9.31
C SER A 49 -7.22 -12.42 7.99
N PHE A 50 -8.20 -12.21 7.10
CA PHE A 50 -8.23 -12.81 5.77
C PHE A 50 -7.29 -12.14 4.74
N LYS A 51 -6.63 -11.03 5.09
CA LYS A 51 -5.73 -10.30 4.20
C LYS A 51 -4.34 -10.94 4.16
N ASN A 52 -3.64 -10.76 3.04
CA ASN A 52 -2.24 -11.15 2.91
C ASN A 52 -1.34 -10.09 3.57
N ALA A 53 -0.71 -10.43 4.69
CA ALA A 53 0.18 -9.53 5.45
C ALA A 53 1.39 -9.05 4.64
N ASP A 54 1.89 -9.88 3.72
CA ASP A 54 3.05 -9.52 2.88
C ASP A 54 2.70 -8.51 1.78
N ALA A 55 1.42 -8.43 1.40
CA ALA A 55 0.93 -7.53 0.35
C ALA A 55 0.50 -6.16 0.88
N VAL A 56 0.43 -5.95 2.20
CA VAL A 56 -0.13 -4.73 2.79
C VAL A 56 0.80 -4.10 3.84
N ILE A 57 0.58 -2.81 4.09
CA ILE A 57 1.23 -2.01 5.12
C ILE A 57 0.14 -1.61 6.11
N VAL A 58 0.29 -2.03 7.36
CA VAL A 58 -0.65 -1.70 8.43
C VAL A 58 -0.21 -0.41 9.11
N HIS A 59 -0.97 0.65 8.90
CA HIS A 59 -0.76 1.94 9.58
C HIS A 59 -1.45 1.96 10.94
N GLY A 60 -2.57 1.24 11.09
CA GLY A 60 -3.31 1.09 12.33
C GLY A 60 -4.56 0.21 12.18
N SER A 61 -5.41 0.17 13.20
CA SER A 61 -6.65 -0.63 13.16
C SER A 61 -7.65 -0.15 12.11
N THR A 62 -7.60 1.12 11.72
CA THR A 62 -8.52 1.73 10.73
C THR A 62 -7.92 1.89 9.36
N THR A 63 -6.59 1.74 9.21
CA THR A 63 -5.89 2.06 7.97
C THR A 63 -4.90 0.96 7.58
N ILE A 64 -5.14 0.38 6.40
CA ILE A 64 -4.30 -0.63 5.78
C ILE A 64 -4.09 -0.22 4.31
N GLU A 65 -2.85 -0.13 3.88
CA GLU A 65 -2.47 0.26 2.53
C GLU A 65 -1.91 -0.92 1.75
N THR A 66 -2.19 -1.00 0.45
CA THR A 66 -1.60 -2.00 -0.43
C THR A 66 -0.17 -1.60 -0.82
N LYS A 67 0.79 -2.52 -0.73
CA LYS A 67 2.15 -2.25 -1.21
C LYS A 67 2.14 -1.99 -2.72
N ARG A 68 2.95 -1.03 -3.17
CA ARG A 68 3.10 -0.72 -4.61
C ARG A 68 3.49 -1.94 -5.44
N SER A 69 4.34 -2.81 -4.90
CA SER A 69 4.77 -4.04 -5.56
C SER A 69 3.68 -5.12 -5.64
N ALA A 70 2.61 -5.03 -4.84
CA ALA A 70 1.59 -6.07 -4.73
C ALA A 70 0.40 -5.88 -5.70
N PHE A 71 0.30 -4.75 -6.42
CA PHE A 71 -0.78 -4.53 -7.38
C PHE A 71 -0.76 -5.53 -8.55
N GLY A 72 0.42 -6.04 -8.92
CA GLY A 72 0.56 -7.00 -10.03
C GLY A 72 0.20 -6.39 -11.38
N SER A 73 -0.18 -7.25 -12.33
CA SER A 73 -0.59 -6.87 -13.70
C SER A 73 -2.10 -7.00 -13.95
N SER A 74 -2.87 -7.33 -12.91
CA SER A 74 -4.32 -7.48 -13.01
C SER A 74 -5.01 -6.13 -12.92
N VAL A 75 -6.11 -5.96 -13.67
CA VAL A 75 -6.96 -4.75 -13.60
C VAL A 75 -7.73 -4.68 -12.28
N ILE A 76 -8.14 -5.83 -11.75
CA ILE A 76 -8.91 -5.93 -10.51
C ILE A 76 -7.97 -6.26 -9.35
N THR A 77 -8.03 -5.44 -8.30
CA THR A 77 -7.30 -5.70 -7.05
C THR A 77 -8.03 -6.78 -6.23
N PRO A 78 -7.38 -7.92 -5.94
CA PRO A 78 -7.94 -8.95 -5.06
C PRO A 78 -8.28 -8.42 -3.65
N THR A 79 -9.35 -8.96 -3.05
CA THR A 79 -9.89 -8.49 -1.77
C THR A 79 -8.92 -8.64 -0.59
N ASN A 80 -8.08 -9.67 -0.63
CA ASN A 80 -7.04 -9.95 0.39
C ASN A 80 -5.90 -8.92 0.39
N GLN A 81 -5.80 -8.06 -0.63
CA GLN A 81 -4.82 -6.98 -0.73
C GLN A 81 -5.46 -5.60 -0.97
N LEU A 82 -6.78 -5.49 -0.91
CA LEU A 82 -7.50 -4.23 -1.07
C LEU A 82 -7.24 -3.27 0.10
N TYR A 83 -7.08 -1.97 -0.21
CA TYR A 83 -6.89 -0.92 0.79
C TYR A 83 -8.07 -0.79 1.76
N VAL A 84 -7.80 -0.33 2.98
CA VAL A 84 -8.82 -0.02 4.00
C VAL A 84 -8.55 1.36 4.58
N ARG A 85 -9.58 2.22 4.58
CA ARG A 85 -9.61 3.48 5.33
C ARG A 85 -10.96 3.59 6.01
N ASN A 86 -10.97 3.40 7.32
CA ASN A 86 -12.14 3.61 8.15
C ASN A 86 -11.98 4.91 8.94
N ASN A 87 -13.02 5.74 8.95
CA ASN A 87 -12.99 6.99 9.73
C ASN A 87 -13.28 6.74 11.21
N LEU A 88 -13.94 5.63 11.52
CA LEU A 88 -14.28 5.20 12.88
C LEU A 88 -13.63 3.84 13.17
N PRO A 89 -13.65 3.39 14.44
CA PRO A 89 -13.34 2.00 14.76
C PRO A 89 -14.31 1.05 14.05
N THR A 90 -13.81 -0.13 13.66
CA THR A 90 -14.68 -1.20 13.13
C THR A 90 -15.72 -1.57 14.19
N PRO A 91 -17.01 -1.63 13.85
CA PRO A 91 -18.04 -1.98 14.81
C PRO A 91 -17.76 -3.36 15.43
N PRO A 92 -17.91 -3.51 16.75
CA PRO A 92 -17.82 -4.81 17.41
C PRO A 92 -19.04 -5.63 17.01
N ASN A 93 -18.83 -6.90 16.68
CA ASN A 93 -19.80 -7.86 16.12
C ASN A 93 -20.72 -7.23 15.03
N PRO A 94 -21.55 -7.98 14.32
CA PRO A 94 -22.39 -7.35 13.33
C PRO A 94 -23.46 -6.54 14.08
N SER A 95 -23.37 -5.21 14.08
CA SER A 95 -24.39 -4.36 14.69
C SER A 95 -25.78 -4.58 14.07
N TRP A 96 -25.87 -5.19 12.88
CA TRP A 96 -27.13 -5.68 12.32
C TRP A 96 -27.80 -6.76 13.18
N LEU A 97 -27.04 -7.57 13.93
CA LEU A 97 -27.61 -8.52 14.89
C LEU A 97 -28.31 -7.80 16.05
N THR A 98 -27.78 -6.64 16.46
CA THR A 98 -28.37 -5.78 17.51
C THR A 98 -29.53 -4.95 16.96
N VAL A 99 -29.43 -4.45 15.73
CA VAL A 99 -30.51 -3.68 15.06
C VAL A 99 -31.70 -4.59 14.71
N MET A 100 -31.46 -5.85 14.32
CA MET A 100 -32.53 -6.79 13.96
C MET A 100 -33.26 -7.41 15.17
N HIS A 101 -32.67 -7.41 16.37
CA HIS A 101 -33.29 -7.91 17.61
C HIS A 101 -33.84 -6.81 18.53
N GLY A 102 -33.88 -5.55 18.07
CA GLY A 102 -34.63 -4.51 18.78
C GLY A 102 -36.12 -4.86 18.79
N PRO A 103 -36.82 -4.85 19.95
CA PRO A 103 -38.25 -5.10 19.96
C PRO A 103 -38.91 -4.01 19.11
N CYS A 104 -39.49 -4.39 17.97
CA CYS A 104 -40.44 -3.58 17.20
C CYS A 104 -41.68 -3.34 18.08
N ARG A 105 -41.55 -2.49 19.09
CA ARG A 105 -42.65 -2.05 19.94
C ARG A 105 -43.37 -0.94 19.19
N LEU A 106 -44.17 -1.35 18.20
CA LEU A 106 -45.23 -0.52 17.62
C LEU A 106 -46.10 -0.03 18.79
N ARG A 107 -45.90 1.24 19.15
CA ARG A 107 -46.68 1.91 20.19
C ARG A 107 -48.05 2.21 19.58
N ALA A 108 -48.96 1.25 19.66
CA ALA A 108 -50.35 1.47 19.29
C ALA A 108 -50.94 2.54 20.22
N SER A 109 -51.11 3.77 19.72
CA SER A 109 -51.84 4.82 20.44
C SER A 109 -53.31 4.47 20.40
N LYS A 110 -53.83 3.91 21.50
CA LYS A 110 -55.26 3.76 21.70
C LYS A 110 -55.84 5.14 22.00
N SER A 111 -56.51 5.73 21.01
CA SER A 111 -57.30 6.95 21.16
C SER A 111 -58.47 6.66 22.11
N PRO A 112 -58.70 7.44 23.17
CA PRO A 112 -59.88 7.26 24.01
C PRO A 112 -61.11 7.77 23.28
N SER A 113 -62.13 6.91 23.16
CA SER A 113 -63.47 7.25 22.70
C SER A 113 -64.39 7.29 23.92
N ASN A 114 -65.03 8.45 24.09
CA ASN A 114 -66.13 8.84 25.01
C ASN A 114 -65.95 8.56 26.50
#